data_AF-A0A7J4R7Y2-F1
#
_entry.id   AF-A0A7J4R7Y2-F1
#
_cell.length_a   1.000
_cell.length_b   1.000
_cell.length_c   1.000
_cell.angle_alpha   90.00
_cell.angle_beta   90.00
_cell.angle_gamma   90.00
#
_symmetry.space_group_name_H-M   'P 1'
#
loop_
_entity.id
_entity.type
_entity.pdbx_description
1 polymer ?
#
loop_
_entity_poly.entity_id
_entity_poly.type
_entity_poly.pdbx_seq_one_letter_code
_entity_poly.pdbx_strand_id
1 'polypeptide(L)'
;PTPRQKYSIENQISSLEESEKNNILNGRSISEISGKEASEIIEKLKEMAKEGKVTTKPSEKQLSYLISLIEKSNMSEEECLSLVGVKDLAELTGGRNGSASDLIGLMKEKNNSLPASEAQMKLITDMSEKLGIPISDVLAMADLAEISEVSKSDASKIITNLKSLRKKSRKK
;
A
#
# COMPACT_ATOMS: atom_id res chain seq x y z
N PRO A 1 16.76 0.31 -24.92
CA PRO A 1 15.71 0.30 -23.85
C PRO A 1 15.65 1.61 -23.05
N THR A 2 14.46 1.98 -22.57
CA THR A 2 14.30 3.08 -21.60
C THR A 2 14.89 2.70 -20.23
N PRO A 3 15.30 3.67 -19.39
CA PRO A 3 15.81 3.38 -18.04
C PRO A 3 14.85 2.53 -17.20
N ARG A 4 13.53 2.76 -17.36
CA ARG A 4 12.49 1.95 -16.71
C ARG A 4 12.47 0.50 -17.19
N GLN A 5 12.63 0.29 -18.50
CA GLN A 5 12.68 -1.07 -19.07
C GLN A 5 13.92 -1.81 -18.56
N LYS A 6 15.09 -1.16 -18.51
CA LYS A 6 16.32 -1.76 -17.96
C LYS A 6 16.12 -2.23 -16.52
N TYR A 7 15.64 -1.32 -15.67
CA TYR A 7 15.36 -1.62 -14.26
C TYR A 7 14.35 -2.78 -14.09
N SER A 8 13.28 -2.79 -14.89
CA SER A 8 12.28 -3.87 -14.84
C SER A 8 12.88 -5.23 -15.16
N ILE A 9 13.70 -5.30 -16.23
CA ILE A 9 14.36 -6.53 -16.64
C ILE A 9 15.35 -6.96 -15.55
N GLU A 10 16.24 -6.07 -15.10
CA GLU A 10 17.22 -6.36 -14.04
C GLU A 10 16.57 -6.91 -12.76
N ASN A 11 15.48 -6.27 -12.31
CA ASN A 11 14.79 -6.70 -11.10
C ASN A 11 14.15 -8.09 -11.27
N GLN A 12 13.55 -8.36 -12.42
CA GLN A 12 12.89 -9.64 -12.72
C GLN A 12 13.91 -10.78 -12.89
N ILE A 13 14.94 -10.54 -13.70
CA ILE A 13 15.96 -11.56 -13.94
C ILE A 13 16.82 -11.82 -12.70
N SER A 14 16.90 -10.90 -11.72
CA SER A 14 17.69 -11.12 -10.50
C SER A 14 17.31 -12.40 -9.74
N SER A 15 16.07 -12.86 -9.89
CA SER A 15 15.54 -14.10 -9.31
C SER A 15 15.90 -15.36 -10.10
N LEU A 16 16.33 -15.24 -11.36
CA LEU A 16 16.60 -16.34 -12.29
C LEU A 16 18.05 -16.85 -12.22
N GLU A 17 18.25 -18.10 -12.63
CA GLU A 17 19.59 -18.66 -12.83
C GLU A 17 20.32 -18.03 -14.03
N GLU A 18 21.65 -18.08 -14.03
CA GLU A 18 22.52 -17.49 -15.06
C GLU A 18 22.28 -18.06 -16.47
N SER A 19 21.85 -19.32 -16.55
CA SER A 19 21.45 -20.01 -17.77
C SER A 19 20.17 -19.42 -18.38
N GLU A 20 19.14 -19.20 -17.56
CA GLU A 20 17.87 -18.62 -17.98
C GLU A 20 18.01 -17.13 -18.32
N LYS A 21 18.83 -16.40 -17.55
CA LYS A 21 19.24 -15.01 -17.87
C LYS A 21 19.82 -14.91 -19.27
N ASN A 22 20.77 -15.77 -19.60
CA ASN A 22 21.42 -15.76 -20.92
C ASN A 22 20.45 -16.16 -22.05
N ASN A 23 19.53 -17.08 -21.81
CA ASN A 23 18.48 -17.43 -22.77
C ASN A 23 17.51 -16.28 -23.02
N ILE A 24 17.08 -15.57 -21.97
CA ILE A 24 16.13 -14.46 -22.09
C ILE A 24 16.78 -13.24 -22.75
N LEU A 25 18.04 -12.98 -22.44
CA LEU A 25 18.81 -11.86 -23.01
C LEU A 25 19.50 -12.23 -24.34
N ASN A 26 19.35 -13.47 -24.83
CA ASN A 26 20.05 -14.01 -26.00
C ASN A 26 21.58 -13.76 -25.97
N GLY A 27 22.19 -13.84 -24.79
CA GLY A 27 23.61 -13.56 -24.56
C GLY A 27 24.04 -12.11 -24.80
N ARG A 28 23.11 -11.16 -24.95
CA ARG A 28 23.39 -9.72 -25.11
C ARG A 28 23.23 -8.96 -23.81
N SER A 29 23.95 -7.85 -23.66
CA SER A 29 23.79 -7.00 -22.48
C SER A 29 22.47 -6.24 -22.55
N ILE A 30 21.84 -5.98 -21.39
CA ILE A 30 20.57 -5.19 -21.29
C ILE A 30 20.72 -3.80 -21.93
N SER A 31 21.95 -3.30 -22.02
CA SER A 31 22.26 -2.01 -22.65
C SER A 31 22.22 -2.03 -24.18
N GLU A 32 22.41 -3.19 -24.81
CA GLU A 32 22.42 -3.37 -26.27
C GLU A 32 21.03 -3.62 -26.88
N ILE A 33 20.04 -3.90 -26.03
CA ILE A 33 18.70 -4.28 -26.47
C ILE A 33 17.91 -3.04 -26.92
N SER A 34 17.19 -3.11 -28.05
CA SER A 34 16.32 -2.02 -28.49
C SER A 34 15.12 -1.83 -27.56
N GLY A 35 14.46 -0.67 -27.64
CA GLY A 35 13.24 -0.42 -26.84
C GLY A 35 12.10 -1.39 -27.15
N LYS A 36 12.02 -1.91 -28.39
CA LYS A 36 11.01 -2.88 -28.82
C LYS A 36 11.31 -4.27 -28.26
N GLU A 37 12.53 -4.77 -28.46
CA GLU A 37 12.98 -6.06 -27.90
C GLU A 37 12.88 -6.07 -26.37
N ALA A 38 13.17 -4.95 -25.70
CA ALA A 38 13.01 -4.86 -24.25
C ALA A 38 11.55 -4.99 -23.81
N SER A 39 10.59 -4.48 -24.59
CA SER A 39 9.17 -4.69 -24.31
C SER A 39 8.76 -6.15 -24.48
N GLU A 40 9.24 -6.82 -25.53
CA GLU A 40 9.00 -8.26 -25.78
C GLU A 40 9.60 -9.13 -24.66
N ILE A 41 10.80 -8.80 -24.19
CA ILE A 41 11.43 -9.48 -23.05
C ILE A 41 10.62 -9.27 -21.78
N ILE A 42 10.16 -8.05 -21.50
CA ILE A 42 9.30 -7.78 -20.34
C ILE A 42 7.97 -8.55 -20.43
N GLU A 43 7.42 -8.71 -21.62
CA GLU A 43 6.19 -9.48 -21.84
C GLU A 43 6.42 -10.98 -21.57
N LYS A 44 7.50 -11.56 -22.10
CA LYS A 44 7.91 -12.94 -21.76
C LYS A 44 8.17 -13.12 -20.27
N LEU A 45 8.88 -12.18 -19.63
CA LEU A 45 9.13 -12.20 -18.18
C LEU A 45 7.84 -12.11 -17.37
N LYS A 46 6.83 -11.37 -17.85
CA LYS A 46 5.50 -11.34 -17.22
C LYS A 46 4.75 -12.66 -17.38
N GLU A 47 4.85 -13.32 -18.52
CA GLU A 47 4.29 -14.66 -18.72
C GLU A 47 4.96 -15.68 -17.81
N MET A 48 6.29 -15.69 -17.74
CA MET A 48 7.06 -16.52 -16.81
C MET A 48 6.75 -16.20 -15.34
N ALA A 49 6.44 -14.94 -15.01
CA ALA A 49 5.99 -14.56 -13.67
C ALA A 49 4.60 -15.13 -13.34
N LYS A 50 3.68 -15.21 -14.32
CA LYS A 50 2.40 -15.91 -14.13
C LYS A 50 2.57 -17.40 -13.94
N GLU A 51 3.57 -18.00 -14.58
CA GLU A 51 3.94 -19.41 -14.40
C GLU A 51 4.73 -19.66 -13.09
N GLY A 52 4.99 -18.63 -12.28
CA GLY A 52 5.71 -18.73 -11.02
C GLY A 52 7.23 -18.92 -11.17
N LYS A 53 7.78 -18.81 -12.39
CA LYS A 53 9.22 -18.96 -12.66
C LYS A 53 10.02 -17.69 -12.39
N VAL A 54 9.38 -16.53 -12.46
CA VAL A 54 10.00 -15.21 -12.23
C VAL A 54 9.27 -14.50 -11.11
N THR A 55 9.95 -14.22 -10.01
CA THR A 55 9.39 -13.40 -8.93
C THR A 55 10.02 -12.01 -8.94
N THR A 56 9.17 -10.99 -8.95
CA THR A 56 9.64 -9.62 -8.71
C THR A 56 9.77 -9.42 -7.22
N LYS A 57 10.93 -8.96 -6.76
CA LYS A 57 11.09 -8.56 -5.36
C LYS A 57 10.27 -7.30 -5.05
N PRO A 58 9.73 -7.16 -3.83
CA PRO A 58 9.10 -5.93 -3.37
C PRO A 58 10.11 -4.78 -3.38
N SER A 59 9.65 -3.57 -3.66
CA SER A 59 10.49 -2.38 -3.50
C SER A 59 10.79 -2.14 -2.01
N GLU A 60 11.97 -1.61 -1.68
CA GLU A 60 12.30 -1.17 -0.31
C GLU A 60 11.22 -0.29 0.29
N LYS A 61 10.64 0.63 -0.51
CA LYS A 61 9.54 1.48 -0.06
C LYS A 61 8.28 0.70 0.33
N GLN A 62 8.00 -0.40 -0.37
CA GLN A 62 6.88 -1.28 -0.01
C GLN A 62 7.15 -2.00 1.30
N LEU A 63 8.37 -2.52 1.49
CA LEU A 63 8.76 -3.21 2.72
C LEU A 63 8.74 -2.27 3.93
N SER A 64 9.38 -1.10 3.85
CA SER A 64 9.36 -0.12 4.94
C SER A 64 7.94 0.34 5.26
N TYR A 65 7.09 0.50 4.25
CA TYR A 65 5.71 0.88 4.47
C TYR A 65 4.89 -0.24 5.11
N LEU A 66 5.11 -1.49 4.69
CA LEU A 66 4.49 -2.66 5.29
C LEU A 66 4.87 -2.79 6.77
N ILE A 67 6.17 -2.71 7.09
CA ILE A 67 6.66 -2.74 8.49
C ILE A 67 5.97 -1.66 9.32
N SER A 68 5.89 -0.42 8.81
CA SER A 68 5.19 0.65 9.51
C SER A 68 3.69 0.39 9.70
N LEU A 69 3.04 -0.33 8.77
CA LEU A 69 1.64 -0.70 8.91
C LEU A 69 1.46 -1.81 9.96
N ILE A 70 2.37 -2.78 10.01
CA ILE A 70 2.39 -3.86 11.01
C ILE A 70 2.58 -3.26 12.40
N GLU A 71 3.56 -2.38 12.59
CA GLU A 71 3.83 -1.68 13.86
C GLU A 71 2.63 -0.85 14.36
N LYS A 72 1.83 -0.31 13.43
CA LYS A 72 0.61 0.47 13.75
C LYS A 72 -0.62 -0.39 13.96
N SER A 73 -0.50 -1.68 13.66
CA SER A 73 -1.54 -2.68 13.85
C SER A 73 -1.33 -3.41 15.17
N ASN A 74 -2.37 -4.10 15.63
CA ASN A 74 -2.26 -4.98 16.80
C ASN A 74 -1.90 -6.43 16.41
N MET A 75 -1.34 -6.64 15.21
CA MET A 75 -1.02 -7.96 14.66
C MET A 75 0.49 -8.20 14.68
N SER A 76 0.89 -9.46 14.83
CA SER A 76 2.29 -9.85 14.63
C SER A 76 2.65 -9.89 13.14
N GLU A 77 3.95 -9.84 12.85
CA GLU A 77 4.44 -9.98 11.47
C GLU A 77 3.97 -11.30 10.83
N GLU A 78 4.04 -12.40 11.57
CA GLU A 78 3.61 -13.73 11.11
C GLU A 78 2.11 -13.77 10.77
N GLU A 79 1.28 -13.13 11.60
CA GLU A 79 -0.16 -13.03 11.34
C GLU A 79 -0.45 -12.21 10.08
N CYS A 80 0.29 -11.13 9.87
CA CYS A 80 0.18 -10.31 8.66
C CYS A 80 0.60 -11.10 7.41
N LEU A 81 1.75 -11.77 7.43
CA LEU A 81 2.24 -12.57 6.30
C LEU A 81 1.29 -13.73 5.96
N SER A 82 0.69 -14.33 6.97
CA SER A 82 -0.31 -15.39 6.81
C SER A 82 -1.55 -14.94 6.02
N LEU A 83 -1.90 -13.65 6.04
CA LEU A 83 -3.03 -13.10 5.25
C LEU A 83 -2.83 -13.25 3.74
N VAL A 84 -1.58 -13.29 3.28
CA VAL A 84 -1.23 -13.49 1.87
C VAL A 84 -0.58 -14.86 1.61
N GLY A 85 -0.65 -15.76 2.59
CA GLY A 85 -0.19 -17.14 2.46
C GLY A 85 1.33 -17.31 2.38
N VAL A 86 2.12 -16.34 2.85
CA VAL A 86 3.58 -16.41 2.89
C VAL A 86 4.09 -16.55 4.32
N LYS A 87 5.28 -17.08 4.51
CA LYS A 87 5.90 -17.28 5.84
C LYS A 87 6.98 -16.27 6.16
N ASP A 88 7.55 -15.63 5.15
CA ASP A 88 8.67 -14.69 5.30
C ASP A 88 8.49 -13.47 4.39
N LEU A 89 8.99 -12.31 4.82
CA LEU A 89 9.10 -11.11 3.98
C LEU A 89 9.89 -11.37 2.68
N ALA A 90 10.83 -12.30 2.69
CA ALA A 90 11.60 -12.72 1.52
C ALA A 90 10.75 -13.43 0.46
N GLU A 91 9.63 -14.03 0.85
CA GLU A 91 8.66 -14.69 -0.05
C GLU A 91 7.66 -13.69 -0.65
N LEU A 92 7.64 -12.44 -0.17
CA LEU A 92 6.78 -11.42 -0.75
C LEU A 92 7.20 -11.10 -2.18
N THR A 93 6.20 -10.82 -3.00
CA THR A 93 6.40 -10.41 -4.40
C THR A 93 5.96 -8.96 -4.58
N GLY A 94 6.79 -8.20 -5.28
CA GLY A 94 6.53 -6.83 -5.70
C GLY A 94 5.71 -6.77 -6.98
N GLY A 95 5.42 -5.54 -7.43
CA GLY A 95 4.63 -5.28 -8.63
C GLY A 95 3.15 -4.99 -8.33
N ARG A 96 2.38 -4.70 -9.39
CA ARG A 96 1.00 -4.20 -9.27
C ARG A 96 0.03 -5.23 -8.66
N ASN A 97 0.29 -6.52 -8.87
CA ASN A 97 -0.49 -7.64 -8.37
C ASN A 97 0.39 -8.60 -7.55
N GLY A 98 1.43 -8.07 -6.90
CA GLY A 98 2.32 -8.86 -6.05
C GLY A 98 1.78 -8.93 -4.61
N SER A 99 2.13 -9.99 -3.89
CA SER A 99 1.67 -10.23 -2.52
C SER A 99 2.03 -9.10 -1.55
N ALA A 100 3.11 -8.34 -1.79
CA ALA A 100 3.42 -7.15 -1.00
C ALA A 100 2.38 -6.03 -1.18
N SER A 101 1.93 -5.80 -2.41
CA SER A 101 0.90 -4.78 -2.69
C SER A 101 -0.45 -5.19 -2.08
N ASP A 102 -0.80 -6.46 -2.19
CA ASP A 102 -2.05 -7.00 -1.63
C ASP A 102 -2.04 -6.92 -0.10
N LEU A 103 -0.93 -7.33 0.54
CA LEU A 103 -0.78 -7.24 1.99
C LEU A 103 -0.84 -5.79 2.48
N ILE A 104 -0.22 -4.84 1.79
CA ILE A 104 -0.33 -3.41 2.10
C ILE A 104 -1.79 -2.94 2.06
N GLY A 105 -2.58 -3.41 1.09
CA GLY A 105 -4.01 -3.11 0.98
C GLY A 105 -4.78 -3.60 2.19
N LEU A 106 -4.63 -4.89 2.53
CA LEU A 106 -5.29 -5.51 3.68
C LEU A 106 -4.89 -4.82 4.99
N MET A 107 -3.60 -4.52 5.17
CA MET A 107 -3.11 -3.86 6.37
C MET A 107 -3.59 -2.42 6.51
N LYS A 108 -3.77 -1.71 5.39
CA LYS A 108 -4.42 -0.39 5.40
C LYS A 108 -5.86 -0.47 5.87
N GLU A 109 -6.65 -1.40 5.34
CA GLU A 109 -8.04 -1.58 5.72
C GLU A 109 -8.16 -1.94 7.21
N LYS A 110 -7.35 -2.88 7.68
CA LYS A 110 -7.24 -3.23 9.10
C LYS A 110 -6.91 -2.00 9.94
N ASN A 111 -5.85 -1.26 9.61
CA ASN A 111 -5.47 -0.08 10.37
C ASN A 111 -6.55 1.01 10.35
N ASN A 112 -7.27 1.18 9.24
CA ASN A 112 -8.36 2.13 9.11
C ASN A 112 -9.58 1.77 9.99
N SER A 113 -9.80 0.47 10.22
CA SER A 113 -10.87 -0.06 11.08
C SER A 113 -10.53 -0.03 12.58
N LEU A 114 -9.28 0.20 12.95
CA LEU A 114 -8.91 0.36 14.36
C LEU A 114 -9.59 1.58 14.97
N PRO A 115 -9.78 1.59 16.31
CA PRO A 115 -10.28 2.77 17.02
C PRO A 115 -9.47 4.02 16.70
N ALA A 116 -10.16 5.15 16.61
CA ALA A 116 -9.54 6.44 16.37
C ALA A 116 -8.47 6.75 17.43
N SER A 117 -7.39 7.41 17.02
CA SER A 117 -6.34 7.78 17.97
C SER A 117 -6.83 8.87 18.91
N GLU A 118 -6.27 8.92 20.13
CA GLU A 118 -6.58 9.98 21.10
C GLU A 118 -6.42 11.38 20.52
N ALA A 119 -5.38 11.58 19.69
CA ALA A 119 -5.14 12.84 19.00
C ALA A 119 -6.24 13.18 17.99
N GLN A 120 -6.77 12.19 17.27
CA GLN A 120 -7.91 12.39 16.37
C GLN A 120 -9.17 12.75 17.16
N MET A 121 -9.44 12.04 18.25
CA MET A 121 -10.60 12.31 19.11
C MET A 121 -10.53 13.70 19.73
N LYS A 122 -9.38 14.08 20.29
CA LYS A 122 -9.15 15.43 20.83
C LYS A 122 -9.32 16.52 19.78
N LEU A 123 -8.85 16.27 18.55
CA LEU A 123 -9.04 17.24 17.47
C LEU A 123 -10.53 17.39 17.10
N ILE A 124 -11.29 16.29 17.09
CA ILE A 124 -12.74 16.32 16.82
C ILE A 124 -13.46 17.11 17.91
N THR A 125 -13.18 16.84 19.20
CA THR A 125 -13.78 17.57 20.33
C THR A 125 -13.48 19.07 20.23
N ASP A 126 -12.21 19.44 20.05
CA ASP A 126 -11.78 20.84 19.93
C ASP A 126 -12.48 21.56 18.77
N MET A 127 -12.69 20.88 17.64
CA MET A 127 -13.36 21.47 16.48
C MET A 127 -14.87 21.58 16.69
N SER A 128 -15.48 20.59 17.37
CA SER A 128 -16.89 20.60 17.77
C SER A 128 -17.19 21.82 18.64
N GLU A 129 -16.40 22.02 19.69
CA GLU A 129 -16.53 23.14 20.62
C GLU A 129 -16.36 24.48 19.91
N LYS A 130 -15.33 24.63 19.08
CA LYS A 130 -15.07 25.88 18.33
C LYS A 130 -16.17 26.23 17.34
N LEU A 131 -16.89 25.23 16.83
CA LEU A 131 -18.01 25.43 15.92
C LEU A 131 -19.36 25.54 16.66
N GLY A 132 -19.39 25.29 17.97
CA GLY A 132 -20.62 25.24 18.76
C GLY A 132 -21.55 24.09 18.37
N ILE A 133 -21.00 23.01 17.79
CA ILE A 133 -21.77 21.85 17.36
C ILE A 133 -21.68 20.79 18.48
N PRO A 134 -22.80 20.22 18.94
CA PRO A 134 -22.79 19.09 19.87
C PRO A 134 -22.06 17.89 19.27
N ILE A 135 -21.32 17.13 20.09
CA ILE A 135 -20.55 15.99 19.58
C ILE A 135 -21.46 14.90 18.99
N SER A 136 -22.67 14.75 19.50
CA SER A 136 -23.71 13.86 18.94
C SER A 136 -23.97 14.16 17.47
N ASP A 137 -24.08 15.43 17.12
CA ASP A 137 -24.39 15.88 15.77
C ASP A 137 -23.18 15.68 14.85
N VAL A 138 -21.97 15.83 15.40
CA VAL A 138 -20.72 15.55 14.68
C VAL A 138 -20.58 14.06 14.35
N LEU A 139 -20.93 13.17 15.28
CA LEU A 139 -20.91 11.73 15.07
C LEU A 139 -22.00 11.30 14.07
N ALA A 140 -23.17 11.92 14.13
CA ALA A 140 -24.25 11.69 13.17
C ALA A 140 -23.84 12.04 11.73
N MET A 141 -22.89 12.97 11.51
CA MET A 141 -22.34 13.24 10.16
C MET A 141 -21.57 12.05 9.56
N ALA A 142 -21.23 11.05 10.37
CA ALA A 142 -20.55 9.83 9.96
C ALA A 142 -21.38 8.56 10.26
N ASP A 143 -22.70 8.71 10.51
CA ASP A 143 -23.62 7.63 10.87
C ASP A 143 -23.20 6.85 12.13
N LEU A 144 -22.56 7.53 13.09
CA LEU A 144 -22.10 6.95 14.35
C LEU A 144 -22.97 7.41 15.53
N ALA A 145 -23.25 6.49 16.45
CA ALA A 145 -24.03 6.77 17.66
C ALA A 145 -23.13 7.15 18.85
N GLU A 146 -21.98 6.50 18.98
CA GLU A 146 -21.07 6.70 20.11
C GLU A 146 -19.64 7.08 19.72
N ILE A 147 -18.98 7.83 20.61
CA ILE A 147 -17.56 8.18 20.50
C ILE A 147 -16.66 6.93 20.49
N SER A 148 -17.05 5.89 21.22
CA SER A 148 -16.34 4.62 21.37
C SER A 148 -16.25 3.84 20.05
N GLU A 149 -17.18 4.05 19.12
CA GLU A 149 -17.28 3.35 17.84
C GLU A 149 -16.46 4.01 16.72
N VAL A 150 -15.89 5.20 16.97
CA VAL A 150 -15.21 5.97 15.93
C VAL A 150 -13.93 5.26 15.50
N SER A 151 -13.89 4.76 14.27
CA SER A 151 -12.68 4.22 13.66
C SER A 151 -11.73 5.34 13.19
N LYS A 152 -10.44 5.03 12.95
CA LYS A 152 -9.49 5.99 12.37
C LYS A 152 -9.98 6.56 11.04
N SER A 153 -10.69 5.75 10.25
CA SER A 153 -11.28 6.17 8.98
C SER A 153 -12.43 7.15 9.18
N ASP A 154 -13.32 6.90 10.14
CA ASP A 154 -14.47 7.76 10.42
C ASP A 154 -14.03 9.07 11.06
N ALA A 155 -13.07 9.02 11.99
CA ALA A 155 -12.45 10.21 12.53
C ALA A 155 -11.87 11.12 11.42
N SER A 156 -11.22 10.54 10.42
CA SER A 156 -10.66 11.29 9.29
C SER A 156 -11.76 11.92 8.41
N LYS A 157 -12.88 11.22 8.19
CA LYS A 157 -14.06 11.76 7.48
C LYS A 157 -14.68 12.92 8.28
N ILE A 158 -14.91 12.73 9.58
CA ILE A 158 -15.44 13.74 10.49
C ILE A 158 -14.57 15.01 10.47
N ILE A 159 -13.26 14.86 10.64
CA ILE A 159 -12.31 15.99 10.60
C ILE A 159 -12.40 16.75 9.27
N THR A 160 -12.54 16.04 8.16
CA THR A 160 -12.66 16.64 6.82
C THR A 160 -13.96 17.43 6.68
N ASN A 161 -15.07 16.88 7.15
CA ASN A 161 -16.38 17.55 7.16
C ASN A 161 -16.35 18.81 8.03
N LEU A 162 -15.82 18.74 9.25
CA LEU A 162 -15.67 19.88 10.15
C LEU A 162 -14.78 20.98 9.56
N LYS A 163 -13.66 20.62 8.91
CA LYS A 163 -12.81 21.57 8.17
C LYS A 163 -13.59 22.27 7.05
N SER A 164 -14.45 21.55 6.35
CA SER A 164 -15.27 22.11 5.26
C SER A 164 -16.32 23.10 5.80
N LEU A 165 -16.98 22.77 6.91
CA LEU A 165 -17.97 23.63 7.57
C LEU A 165 -17.33 24.93 8.07
N ARG A 166 -16.17 24.82 8.72
CA ARG A 166 -15.40 26.00 9.16
C ARG A 166 -14.97 26.91 8.01
N LYS A 167 -14.65 26.34 6.84
CA LYS A 167 -14.32 27.15 5.65
C LYS A 167 -15.54 27.87 5.10
N LYS A 168 -16.72 27.25 5.14
CA LYS A 168 -17.98 27.87 4.70
C LYS A 168 -18.42 28.99 5.63
N SER A 169 -18.28 28.82 6.94
CA SER A 169 -18.66 29.85 7.92
C SER A 169 -17.78 31.11 7.86
N ARG A 170 -16.51 30.99 7.45
CA ARG A 170 -15.59 32.13 7.26
C ARG A 170 -15.77 32.90 5.95
N LYS A 171 -16.55 32.37 4.99
CA LYS A 171 -16.83 33.02 3.70
C LYS A 171 -18.14 33.81 3.69
N LYS A 172 -18.95 33.67 4.76
CA LYS A 172 -20.09 34.53 5.06
C LYS A 172 -19.63 35.63 5.98
#